data_AF-A0A4Q4VGM9-F1
#
_entry.id   AF-A0A4Q4VGM9-F1
#
_cell.length_a   1.000
_cell.length_b   1.000
_cell.length_c   1.000
_cell.angle_alpha   90.00
_cell.angle_beta   90.00
_cell.angle_gamma   90.00
#
_symmetry.space_group_name_H-M   'P 1'
#
loop_
_entity.id
_entity.type
_entity.pdbx_description
1 polymer ?
#
loop_
_entity_poly.entity_id
_entity_poly.type
_entity_poly.pdbx_seq_one_letter_code
_entity_poly.pdbx_strand_id
1 'polypeptide(L)'
;MEVFATRPEYDPSHLTDGYDWPSLGPARVIDVGGAQGHVATELAKRFDNLDILIQDMDKVVENAGARIPVELRGKAKFMAHDIFAPQPPGARIIIQDTCMPEPGVVAWWKEKYLRAEDLNMGAIFNSHERTVDEWGALLASADSRFSLQRVIEPKLSALGIIEVM
;
A
#
# COMPACT_ATOMS: atom_id res chain seq x y z
N MET A 1 13.68 8.77 2.13
CA MET A 1 12.35 8.25 1.73
C MET A 1 11.50 9.27 0.99
N GLU A 2 11.58 10.58 1.27
CA GLU A 2 10.83 11.61 0.50
C GLU A 2 11.06 11.58 -1.03
N VAL A 3 12.23 11.11 -1.48
CA VAL A 3 12.59 11.04 -2.91
C VAL A 3 11.67 10.10 -3.72
N PHE A 4 11.05 9.08 -3.09
CA PHE A 4 10.11 8.20 -3.79
C PHE A 4 8.74 8.84 -3.94
N ALA A 5 8.26 9.55 -2.91
CA ALA A 5 6.93 10.17 -2.89
C ALA A 5 6.77 11.34 -3.89
N THR A 6 7.85 11.85 -4.47
CA THR A 6 7.82 12.93 -5.48
C THR A 6 7.85 12.43 -6.92
N ARG A 7 8.04 11.13 -7.12
CA ARG A 7 8.09 10.50 -8.44
C ARG A 7 6.67 10.18 -8.93
N PRO A 8 6.31 10.51 -10.19
CA PRO A 8 4.97 10.23 -10.73
C PRO A 8 4.53 8.77 -10.64
N GLU A 9 5.48 7.84 -10.64
CA GLU A 9 5.21 6.40 -10.57
C GLU A 9 4.67 5.94 -9.20
N TYR A 10 4.88 6.74 -8.15
CA TYR A 10 4.42 6.49 -6.78
C TYR A 10 3.26 7.42 -6.37
N ASP A 11 2.67 8.13 -7.34
CA ASP A 11 1.55 9.02 -7.07
C ASP A 11 0.34 8.23 -6.49
N PRO A 12 -0.29 8.71 -5.41
CA PRO A 12 -1.44 8.03 -4.79
C PRO A 12 -2.62 7.80 -5.75
N SER A 13 -2.75 8.59 -6.81
CA SER A 13 -3.80 8.42 -7.82
C SER A 13 -3.81 7.00 -8.39
N HIS A 14 -2.64 6.37 -8.57
CA HIS A 14 -2.56 4.98 -9.05
C HIS A 14 -3.37 4.00 -8.20
N LEU A 15 -3.40 4.18 -6.87
CA LEU A 15 -4.25 3.37 -5.98
C LEU A 15 -5.71 3.83 -6.00
N THR A 16 -5.95 5.13 -5.93
CA THR A 16 -7.33 5.65 -5.83
C THR A 16 -8.13 5.44 -7.12
N ASP A 17 -7.47 5.42 -8.28
CA ASP A 17 -8.04 5.12 -9.59
C ASP A 17 -7.95 3.64 -9.95
N GLY A 18 -6.93 2.93 -9.46
CA GLY A 18 -6.63 1.56 -9.85
C GLY A 18 -7.52 0.51 -9.18
N TYR A 19 -8.17 0.85 -8.06
CA TYR A 19 -9.03 -0.07 -7.31
C TYR A 19 -10.48 0.44 -7.22
N ASP A 20 -11.45 -0.47 -7.32
CA ASP A 20 -12.88 -0.15 -7.28
C ASP A 20 -13.38 0.04 -5.84
N TRP A 21 -12.92 1.12 -5.20
CA TRP A 21 -13.31 1.51 -3.85
C TRP A 21 -14.82 1.71 -3.67
N PRO A 22 -15.58 2.27 -4.65
CA PRO A 22 -17.03 2.40 -4.54
C PRO A 22 -17.76 1.06 -4.40
N SER A 23 -17.27 -0.01 -5.04
CA SER A 23 -17.90 -1.34 -4.98
C SER A 23 -17.95 -1.95 -3.57
N LEU A 24 -17.12 -1.45 -2.64
CA LEU A 24 -17.10 -1.91 -1.25
C LEU A 24 -18.35 -1.49 -0.46
N GLY A 25 -19.10 -0.49 -0.95
CA GLY A 25 -20.17 0.14 -0.18
C GLY A 25 -19.61 0.87 1.07
N PRO A 26 -20.44 1.10 2.11
CA PRO A 26 -19.96 1.67 3.36
C PRO A 26 -18.93 0.75 4.03
N ALA A 27 -17.67 1.18 4.05
CA ALA A 27 -16.55 0.35 4.52
C ALA A 27 -15.55 1.16 5.34
N ARG A 28 -14.86 0.49 6.26
CA ARG A 28 -13.68 1.04 6.94
C ARG A 28 -12.41 0.54 6.26
N VAL A 29 -11.51 1.45 5.91
CA VAL A 29 -10.17 1.13 5.40
C VAL A 29 -9.16 1.42 6.51
N ILE A 30 -8.32 0.41 6.80
CA ILE A 30 -7.22 0.53 7.75
C ILE A 30 -5.93 0.62 6.94
N ASP A 31 -5.32 1.80 6.91
CA ASP A 31 -4.05 2.07 6.24
C ASP A 31 -2.89 1.75 7.20
N VAL A 32 -2.37 0.53 7.10
CA VAL A 32 -1.32 -0.01 7.99
C VAL A 32 0.05 0.47 7.51
N GLY A 33 0.77 1.19 8.37
CA GLY A 33 2.03 1.84 7.97
C GLY A 33 1.80 3.07 7.08
N GLY A 34 0.64 3.72 7.22
CA GLY A 34 0.24 4.84 6.36
C GLY A 34 1.06 6.13 6.56
N ALA A 35 2.04 6.12 7.47
CA ALA A 35 2.97 7.21 7.73
C ALA A 35 2.27 8.56 7.99
N GLN A 36 2.34 9.46 7.02
CA GLN A 36 1.76 10.80 7.11
C GLN A 36 0.36 10.89 6.50
N GLY A 37 -0.21 9.76 6.06
CA GLY A 37 -1.57 9.65 5.57
C GLY A 37 -1.79 10.22 4.17
N HIS A 38 -0.77 10.24 3.30
CA HIS A 38 -0.92 10.76 1.93
C HIS A 38 -1.98 9.98 1.14
N VAL A 39 -1.87 8.66 1.12
CA VAL A 39 -2.84 7.77 0.45
C VAL A 39 -4.21 7.86 1.11
N ALA A 40 -4.26 7.70 2.44
CA ALA A 40 -5.48 7.83 3.24
C ALA A 40 -6.23 9.15 3.00
N THR A 41 -5.51 10.26 2.87
CA THR A 41 -6.08 11.58 2.61
C THR A 41 -6.77 11.63 1.24
N GLU A 42 -6.12 11.11 0.19
CA GLU A 42 -6.72 11.08 -1.16
C GLU A 42 -7.94 10.14 -1.23
N LEU A 43 -7.90 9.00 -0.53
CA LEU A 43 -9.07 8.12 -0.39
C LEU A 43 -10.24 8.85 0.31
N ALA A 44 -9.97 9.52 1.44
CA ALA A 44 -10.99 10.23 2.21
C ALA A 44 -11.62 11.43 1.45
N LYS A 45 -10.86 12.11 0.60
CA LYS A 45 -11.35 13.17 -0.29
C LYS A 45 -12.30 12.63 -1.35
N ARG A 46 -11.95 11.48 -1.93
CA ARG A 46 -12.58 10.98 -3.14
C ARG A 46 -13.81 10.11 -2.87
N PHE A 47 -13.85 9.44 -1.73
CA PHE A 47 -14.86 8.42 -1.46
C PHE A 47 -15.61 8.70 -0.16
N ASP A 48 -16.87 9.11 -0.28
CA ASP A 48 -17.76 9.36 0.86
C ASP A 48 -18.21 8.08 1.56
N ASN A 49 -18.11 6.93 0.90
CA ASN A 49 -18.46 5.62 1.45
C ASN A 49 -17.38 5.02 2.36
N LEU A 50 -16.21 5.66 2.48
CA LEU A 50 -15.09 5.14 3.26
C LEU A 50 -14.88 5.91 4.56
N ASP A 51 -14.71 5.17 5.65
CA ASP A 51 -14.16 5.65 6.92
C ASP A 51 -12.71 5.17 7.04
N ILE A 52 -11.77 6.10 7.25
CA ILE A 52 -10.34 5.83 7.13
C ILE A 52 -9.67 5.86 8.50
N LEU A 53 -8.95 4.80 8.82
CA LEU A 53 -8.10 4.70 10.00
C LEU A 53 -6.65 4.52 9.56
N ILE A 54 -5.79 5.50 9.83
CA ILE A 54 -4.36 5.42 9.57
C ILE A 54 -3.67 4.88 10.81
N GLN A 55 -2.89 3.80 10.64
CA GLN A 55 -2.14 3.17 11.69
C GLN A 55 -0.64 3.30 11.44
N ASP A 56 0.09 3.75 12.46
CA ASP A 56 1.55 3.80 12.43
C ASP A 56 2.11 3.80 13.87
N MET A 57 3.43 3.80 14.01
CA MET A 57 4.11 3.90 15.30
C MET A 57 3.73 5.19 16.05
N ASP A 58 3.70 5.13 17.40
CA ASP A 58 3.38 6.28 18.27
C ASP A 58 4.08 7.58 17.83
N LYS A 59 5.41 7.52 17.66
CA LYS A 59 6.24 8.67 17.25
C LYS A 59 5.83 9.30 15.92
N VAL A 60 5.25 8.52 15.01
CA VAL A 60 4.79 9.00 13.71
C VAL A 60 3.45 9.71 13.88
N VAL A 61 2.54 9.10 14.65
CA VAL A 61 1.19 9.59 14.92
C VAL A 61 1.19 10.90 15.71
N GLU A 62 2.11 11.08 16.68
CA GLU A 62 2.21 12.28 17.51
C GLU A 62 2.21 13.60 16.71
N ASN A 63 2.74 13.59 15.48
CA ASN A 63 2.86 14.76 14.62
C ASN A 63 1.95 14.74 13.37
N ALA A 64 1.12 13.71 13.22
CA ALA A 64 0.39 13.45 11.99
C ALA A 64 -1.02 14.06 11.97
N GLY A 65 -1.67 14.20 13.14
CA GLY A 65 -3.04 14.73 13.24
C GLY A 65 -3.23 16.16 12.69
N ALA A 66 -2.19 17.00 12.75
CA ALA A 66 -2.21 18.34 12.18
C ALA A 66 -2.17 18.35 10.63
N ARG A 67 -1.78 17.23 10.00
CA ARG A 67 -1.58 17.12 8.55
C ARG A 67 -2.84 16.69 7.81
N ILE A 68 -3.83 16.13 8.50
CA ILE A 68 -5.15 15.89 7.92
C ILE A 68 -5.85 17.23 7.71
N PRO A 69 -6.26 17.57 6.47
CA PRO A 69 -7.08 18.74 6.19
C PRO A 69 -8.31 18.78 7.11
N VAL A 70 -8.67 19.97 7.59
CA VAL A 70 -9.70 20.15 8.62
C VAL A 70 -11.03 19.50 8.23
N GLU A 71 -11.37 19.58 6.96
CA GLU A 71 -12.57 19.02 6.34
C GLU A 71 -12.61 17.48 6.34
N LEU A 72 -11.47 16.81 6.47
CA LEU A 72 -11.38 15.35 6.46
C LEU A 72 -11.24 14.72 7.85
N ARG A 73 -11.07 15.51 8.91
CA ARG A 73 -10.88 15.00 10.28
C ARG A 73 -12.06 14.18 10.81
N GLY A 74 -13.24 14.33 10.21
CA GLY A 74 -14.41 13.48 10.50
C GLY A 74 -14.32 12.08 9.88
N LYS A 75 -13.60 11.94 8.76
CA LYS A 75 -13.48 10.71 7.96
C LYS A 75 -12.15 9.98 8.13
N ALA A 76 -11.08 10.70 8.43
CA ALA A 76 -9.73 10.15 8.54
C ALA A 76 -9.17 10.41 9.94
N LYS A 77 -8.69 9.34 10.59
CA LYS A 77 -8.16 9.40 11.96
C LYS A 77 -6.85 8.64 12.04
N PHE A 78 -5.90 9.18 12.81
CA PHE A 78 -4.70 8.44 13.18
C PHE A 78 -4.93 7.61 14.44
N MET A 79 -4.30 6.45 14.49
CA MET A 79 -4.23 5.58 15.65
C MET A 79 -2.82 5.02 15.75
N ALA A 80 -2.17 5.20 16.90
CA ALA A 80 -0.91 4.53 17.12
C ALA A 80 -1.13 3.02 17.22
N HIS A 81 -0.30 2.26 16.51
CA HIS A 81 -0.42 0.81 16.46
C HIS A 81 0.93 0.16 16.12
N ASP A 82 1.26 -0.90 16.84
CA ASP A 82 2.35 -1.81 16.48
C ASP A 82 1.84 -2.79 15.42
N ILE A 83 2.43 -2.79 14.23
CA ILE A 83 2.01 -3.66 13.12
C ILE A 83 2.14 -5.16 13.43
N PHE A 84 2.93 -5.53 14.44
CA PHE A 84 3.06 -6.91 14.91
C PHE A 84 1.98 -7.30 15.94
N ALA A 85 1.19 -6.33 16.41
CA ALA A 85 0.07 -6.58 17.30
C ALA A 85 -1.16 -7.07 16.50
N PRO A 86 -2.11 -7.76 17.16
CA PRO A 86 -3.31 -8.25 16.51
C PRO A 86 -4.19 -7.13 15.92
N GLN A 87 -4.72 -7.38 14.71
CA GLN A 87 -5.75 -6.55 14.07
C GLN A 87 -7.16 -7.10 14.33
N PRO A 88 -8.22 -6.27 14.20
CA PRO A 88 -9.60 -6.75 14.19
C PRO A 88 -9.82 -7.81 13.10
N PRO A 89 -10.53 -8.92 13.41
CA PRO A 89 -10.77 -9.97 12.43
C PRO A 89 -11.81 -9.55 11.38
N GLY A 90 -11.80 -10.23 10.23
CA GLY A 90 -12.83 -10.09 9.19
C GLY A 90 -12.57 -9.00 8.15
N ALA A 91 -11.36 -8.43 8.11
CA ALA A 91 -10.95 -7.50 7.07
C ALA A 91 -10.58 -8.23 5.77
N ARG A 92 -10.83 -7.59 4.63
CA ARG A 92 -10.19 -7.95 3.36
C ARG A 92 -8.79 -7.34 3.32
N ILE A 93 -7.85 -8.05 2.72
CA ILE A 93 -6.44 -7.63 2.67
C ILE A 93 -6.13 -7.16 1.25
N ILE A 94 -5.58 -5.94 1.16
CA ILE A 94 -5.04 -5.36 -0.06
C ILE A 94 -3.58 -4.99 0.25
N ILE A 95 -2.66 -5.43 -0.59
CA ILE A 95 -1.24 -5.11 -0.49
C ILE A 95 -0.89 -4.21 -1.67
N GLN A 96 -0.32 -3.04 -1.39
CA GLN A 96 0.21 -2.15 -2.42
C GLN A 96 1.73 -2.25 -2.38
N ASP A 97 2.31 -2.98 -3.33
CA ASP A 97 3.75 -3.19 -3.37
C ASP A 97 4.25 -3.47 -4.79
N THR A 98 5.56 -3.43 -4.99
CA THR A 98 6.19 -3.77 -6.26
C THR A 98 5.97 -5.25 -6.57
N CYS A 99 5.42 -5.54 -7.75
CA CYS A 99 5.39 -6.88 -8.33
C CYS A 99 6.56 -6.98 -9.30
N MET A 100 7.65 -7.59 -8.84
CA MET A 100 8.88 -7.69 -9.63
C MET A 100 8.64 -8.56 -10.88
N PRO A 101 8.87 -8.06 -12.10
CA PRO A 101 8.69 -8.87 -13.30
C PRO A 101 9.82 -9.90 -13.45
N GLU A 102 9.51 -10.99 -14.16
CA GLU A 102 10.51 -11.96 -14.59
C GLU A 102 11.58 -11.30 -15.47
N PRO A 103 12.86 -11.73 -15.39
CA PRO A 103 13.93 -11.15 -16.19
C PRO A 103 13.65 -11.16 -17.69
N GLY A 104 13.84 -10.02 -18.36
CA GLY A 104 13.68 -9.87 -19.80
C GLY A 104 12.24 -9.71 -20.30
N VAL A 105 11.23 -9.70 -19.42
CA VAL A 105 9.82 -9.53 -19.81
C VAL A 105 9.46 -8.07 -20.11
N VAL A 106 10.16 -7.12 -19.47
CA VAL A 106 9.94 -5.68 -19.68
C VAL A 106 11.12 -5.05 -20.41
N ALA A 107 10.93 -3.83 -20.92
CA ALA A 107 12.01 -3.10 -21.57
C ALA A 107 13.21 -2.93 -20.62
N TRP A 108 14.42 -3.15 -21.14
CA TRP A 108 15.65 -3.18 -20.35
C TRP A 108 15.85 -1.98 -19.43
N TRP A 109 15.49 -0.77 -19.89
CA TRP A 109 15.62 0.42 -19.06
C TRP A 109 14.73 0.34 -17.82
N LYS A 110 13.46 -0.08 -17.95
CA LYS A 110 12.52 -0.26 -16.84
C LYS A 110 13.02 -1.35 -15.90
N GLU A 111 13.47 -2.48 -16.44
CA GLU A 111 14.04 -3.56 -15.65
C GLU A 111 15.25 -3.08 -14.84
N LYS A 112 16.20 -2.37 -15.46
CA LYS A 112 17.35 -1.80 -14.79
C LYS A 112 16.96 -0.92 -13.61
N TYR A 113 15.93 -0.08 -13.76
CA TYR A 113 15.42 0.74 -12.64
C TYR A 113 14.86 -0.13 -11.51
N LEU A 114 14.00 -1.10 -11.81
CA LEU A 114 13.40 -1.98 -10.80
C LEU A 114 14.46 -2.77 -10.02
N ARG A 115 15.45 -3.36 -10.71
CA ARG A 115 16.55 -4.08 -10.03
C ARG A 115 17.44 -3.15 -9.21
N ALA A 116 17.64 -1.91 -9.65
CA ALA A 116 18.41 -0.93 -8.87
C ALA A 116 17.68 -0.55 -7.57
N GLU A 117 16.34 -0.44 -7.61
CA GLU A 117 15.55 -0.20 -6.40
C GLU A 117 15.59 -1.43 -5.46
N ASP A 118 15.49 -2.66 -5.97
CA ASP A 118 15.65 -3.87 -5.16
C ASP A 118 17.03 -3.92 -4.48
N LEU A 119 18.10 -3.57 -5.20
CA LEU A 119 19.45 -3.45 -4.61
C LEU A 119 19.53 -2.35 -3.54
N ASN A 120 18.85 -1.22 -3.73
CA ASN A 120 18.78 -0.16 -2.71
C ASN A 120 18.05 -0.65 -1.45
N MET A 121 16.92 -1.34 -1.63
CA MET A 121 16.13 -1.92 -0.54
C MET A 121 16.92 -2.99 0.21
N GLY A 122 17.65 -3.85 -0.50
CA GLY A 122 18.59 -4.79 0.07
C GLY A 122 19.72 -4.12 0.85
N ALA A 123 20.35 -3.08 0.28
CA ALA A 123 21.48 -2.40 0.92
C ALA A 123 21.11 -1.66 2.22
N ILE A 124 19.91 -1.07 2.29
CA ILE A 124 19.49 -0.24 3.43
C ILE A 124 18.80 -1.07 4.51
N PHE A 125 17.97 -2.04 4.12
CA PHE A 125 17.05 -2.74 5.02
C PHE A 125 17.28 -4.25 5.07
N ASN A 126 18.19 -4.80 4.26
CA ASN A 126 18.26 -6.24 3.95
C ASN A 126 16.91 -6.78 3.44
N SER A 127 16.18 -5.93 2.71
CA SER A 127 14.89 -6.27 2.10
C SER A 127 15.06 -6.87 0.71
N HIS A 128 13.95 -7.38 0.16
CA HIS A 128 13.89 -7.97 -1.16
C HIS A 128 12.51 -7.75 -1.78
N GLU A 129 12.48 -7.26 -3.01
CA GLU A 129 11.29 -7.13 -3.85
C GLU A 129 10.89 -8.48 -4.43
N ARG A 130 9.59 -8.78 -4.45
CA ARG A 130 9.07 -10.11 -4.80
C ARG A 130 8.35 -10.15 -6.13
N THR A 131 8.49 -11.26 -6.82
CA THR A 131 7.63 -11.66 -7.94
C THR A 131 6.23 -12.01 -7.47
N VAL A 132 5.27 -12.10 -8.39
CA VAL A 132 3.88 -12.51 -8.07
C VAL A 132 3.84 -13.93 -7.47
N ASP A 133 4.67 -14.83 -7.99
CA ASP A 133 4.75 -16.21 -7.50
C ASP A 133 5.33 -16.27 -6.07
N GLU A 134 6.34 -15.45 -5.77
CA GLU A 134 6.89 -15.33 -4.42
C GLU A 134 5.90 -14.69 -3.44
N TRP A 135 5.12 -13.71 -3.88
CA TRP A 135 4.00 -13.17 -3.10
C TRP A 135 2.97 -14.26 -2.78
N GLY A 136 2.57 -15.05 -3.78
CA GLY A 136 1.66 -16.17 -3.57
C GLY A 136 2.19 -17.20 -2.57
N ALA A 137 3.47 -17.57 -2.68
CA ALA A 137 4.12 -18.49 -1.76
C ALA A 137 4.21 -17.92 -0.33
N LEU A 138 4.53 -16.62 -0.19
CA LEU A 138 4.59 -15.96 1.11
C LEU A 138 3.22 -15.96 1.80
N LEU A 139 2.17 -15.60 1.07
CA LEU A 139 0.79 -15.58 1.59
C LEU A 139 0.37 -16.96 2.09
N ALA A 140 0.61 -18.00 1.29
CA ALA A 140 0.32 -19.38 1.67
C ALA A 140 1.15 -19.85 2.89
N SER A 141 2.39 -19.35 3.05
CA SER A 141 3.22 -19.66 4.22
C SER A 141 2.72 -19.00 5.50
N ALA A 142 2.07 -17.83 5.40
CA ALA A 142 1.52 -17.10 6.53
C ALA A 142 0.22 -17.76 7.05
N ASP A 143 -0.67 -18.15 6.15
CA ASP A 143 -1.85 -18.96 6.44
C ASP A 143 -2.29 -19.70 5.18
N SER A 144 -2.55 -21.00 5.29
CA SER A 144 -3.02 -21.84 4.18
C SER A 144 -4.34 -21.37 3.53
N ARG A 145 -5.10 -20.51 4.23
CA ARG A 145 -6.34 -19.92 3.71
C ARG A 145 -6.08 -18.74 2.78
N PHE A 146 -4.91 -18.08 2.91
CA PHE A 146 -4.59 -16.93 2.07
C PHE A 146 -4.22 -17.36 0.66
N SER A 147 -4.88 -16.73 -0.30
CA SER A 147 -4.67 -16.92 -1.72
C SER A 147 -4.60 -15.56 -2.42
N LEU A 148 -3.65 -15.42 -3.35
CA LEU A 148 -3.62 -14.28 -4.25
C LEU A 148 -4.80 -14.40 -5.22
N GLN A 149 -5.73 -13.47 -5.14
CA GLN A 149 -6.93 -13.46 -5.99
C GLN A 149 -6.72 -12.67 -7.27
N ARG A 150 -6.10 -11.49 -7.15
CA ARG A 150 -5.94 -10.55 -8.25
C ARG A 150 -4.70 -9.70 -8.04
N VAL A 151 -3.97 -9.44 -9.13
CA VAL A 151 -2.97 -8.36 -9.20
C VAL A 151 -3.49 -7.34 -10.20
N ILE A 152 -3.56 -6.09 -9.77
CA ILE A 152 -3.88 -4.95 -10.63
C ILE A 152 -2.60 -4.14 -10.78
N GLU A 153 -2.23 -3.83 -12.01
CA GLU A 153 -1.06 -2.99 -12.33
C GLU A 153 -1.54 -1.70 -13.00
N PRO A 154 -1.76 -0.62 -12.22
CA PRO A 154 -2.17 0.66 -12.78
C PRO A 154 -1.12 1.17 -13.78
N LYS A 155 -1.59 1.70 -14.91
CA LYS A 155 -0.69 2.19 -15.96
C LYS A 155 0.20 3.30 -15.42
N LEU A 156 1.51 3.21 -15.69
CA LEU A 156 2.55 4.14 -15.22
C LEU A 156 2.86 4.07 -13.71
N SER A 157 2.20 3.19 -12.95
CA SER A 157 2.57 2.97 -11.56
C SER A 157 3.83 2.10 -11.46
N ALA A 158 4.65 2.37 -10.44
CA ALA A 158 5.70 1.48 -9.99
C ALA A 158 5.17 0.34 -9.09
N LEU A 159 3.97 0.52 -8.52
CA LEU A 159 3.39 -0.40 -7.54
C LEU A 159 2.20 -1.14 -8.14
N GLY A 160 2.07 -2.41 -7.79
CA GLY A 160 0.88 -3.21 -8.02
C GLY A 160 -0.07 -3.13 -6.83
N ILE A 161 -1.32 -3.54 -7.06
CA ILE A 161 -2.34 -3.71 -6.04
C ILE A 161 -2.70 -5.19 -6.02
N ILE A 162 -2.37 -5.88 -4.94
CA ILE A 162 -2.55 -7.31 -4.76
C ILE A 162 -3.73 -7.52 -3.81
N GLU A 163 -4.75 -8.23 -4.27
CA GLU A 163 -5.89 -8.64 -3.46
C GLU A 163 -5.71 -10.05 -2.94
N VAL A 164 -5.97 -10.22 -1.65
CA VAL A 164 -5.85 -11.50 -0.94
C VAL A 164 -7.21 -11.91 -0.38
N MET A 165 -7.53 -13.20 -0.48
CA MET A 165 -8.69 -13.86 0.15
C MET A 165 -8.24 -14.97 1.07
#